data_AF-A0A7X7D7M9-F1
#
_entry.id   AF-A0A7X7D7M9-F1
#
_cell.length_a   1.000
_cell.length_b   1.000
_cell.length_c   1.000
_cell.angle_alpha   90.00
_cell.angle_beta   90.00
_cell.angle_gamma   90.00
#
_symmetry.space_group_name_H-M   'P 1'
#
loop_
_entity.id
_entity.type
_entity.pdbx_description
1 polymer ?
#
loop_
_entity_poly.entity_id
_entity_poly.type
_entity_poly.pdbx_seq_one_letter_code
_entity_poly.pdbx_strand_id
1 'polypeptide(L)' 'MTVIRDAIEADMAAVTDIYNSYLSTTTAAWSEREQTIDERIEWFRSRRSAG' A
#
# COMPACT_ATOMS: atom_id res chain seq x y z
N MET A 1 -1.21 -22.11 7.35
CA MET A 1 -0.71 -21.97 5.97
C MET A 1 -1.31 -20.69 5.40
N THR A 2 -0.50 -19.74 4.96
CA THR A 2 -0.97 -18.45 4.43
C THR A 2 -1.18 -18.55 2.93
N VAL A 3 -2.31 -18.09 2.42
CA VAL A 3 -2.61 -18.06 0.98
C VAL A 3 -2.07 -16.77 0.37
N ILE A 4 -1.34 -16.90 -0.74
CA ILE A 4 -0.90 -15.77 -1.57
C ILE A 4 -1.83 -15.69 -2.78
N ARG A 5 -2.37 -14.50 -3.04
CA ARG A 5 -3.27 -14.20 -4.16
C ARG A 5 -3.01 -12.78 -4.66
N ASP A 6 -3.52 -12.48 -5.85
CA ASP A 6 -3.53 -11.11 -6.35
C ASP A 6 -4.33 -10.19 -5.42
N ALA A 7 -3.80 -8.99 -5.22
CA ALA A 7 -4.47 -7.94 -4.48
C ALA A 7 -5.64 -7.35 -5.30
N ILE A 8 -6.68 -6.94 -4.60
CA ILE A 8 -7.83 -6.20 -5.14
C ILE A 8 -7.98 -4.86 -4.41
N GLU A 9 -8.81 -3.94 -4.92
CA GLU A 9 -8.99 -2.61 -4.30
C GLU A 9 -9.42 -2.69 -2.83
N ALA A 10 -10.22 -3.71 -2.45
CA ALA A 10 -10.64 -3.92 -1.07
C ALA A 10 -9.48 -4.23 -0.09
N ASP A 11 -8.32 -4.67 -0.60
CA ASP A 11 -7.14 -4.93 0.23
C ASP A 11 -6.36 -3.63 0.56
N MET A 12 -6.64 -2.52 -0.15
CA MET A 12 -5.80 -1.31 -0.08
C MET A 12 -5.86 -0.62 1.28
N ALA A 13 -6.94 -0.79 2.06
CA ALA A 13 -6.99 -0.31 3.43
C ALA A 13 -5.90 -0.98 4.29
N ALA A 14 -5.84 -2.31 4.29
CA ALA A 14 -4.83 -3.06 5.05
C ALA A 14 -3.40 -2.79 4.55
N VAL A 15 -3.20 -2.65 3.23
CA VAL A 15 -1.90 -2.29 2.66
C VAL A 15 -1.46 -0.88 3.11
N THR A 16 -2.39 0.07 3.18
CA THR A 16 -2.12 1.43 3.65
C THR A 16 -1.71 1.44 5.12
N ASP A 17 -2.41 0.69 5.96
CA ASP A 17 -2.08 0.57 7.38
C ASP A 17 -0.68 -0.01 7.59
N ILE A 18 -0.35 -1.09 6.87
CA ILE A 18 1.00 -1.68 6.92
C ILE A 18 2.04 -0.65 6.47
N TYR A 19 1.81 0.03 5.35
CA TYR A 19 2.73 1.05 4.84
C TYR A 19 2.97 2.15 5.87
N ASN A 20 1.90 2.75 6.39
CA ASN A 20 2.00 3.85 7.34
C ASN A 20 2.66 3.41 8.66
N SER A 21 2.42 2.17 9.10
CA SER A 21 2.97 1.66 10.37
C SER A 21 4.50 1.60 10.41
N TYR A 22 5.17 1.41 9.27
CA TYR A 22 6.63 1.33 9.23
C TYR A 22 7.33 2.64 8.81
N LEU A 23 6.59 3.66 8.35
CA LEU A 23 7.18 4.91 7.86
C LEU A 23 8.06 5.60 8.90
N SER A 24 7.59 5.66 10.15
CA SER A 24 8.28 6.36 11.24
C SER A 24 9.34 5.51 11.95
N THR A 25 9.38 4.20 11.69
CA THR A 25 10.20 3.26 12.45
C THR A 25 11.29 2.60 11.61
N THR A 26 11.26 2.79 10.28
CA THR A 26 12.18 2.15 9.35
C THR A 26 12.60 3.10 8.23
N THR A 27 13.63 2.72 7.48
CA THR A 27 14.08 3.42 6.27
C THR A 27 13.61 2.76 4.99
N ALA A 28 12.62 1.84 5.07
CA ALA A 28 12.13 1.08 3.91
C ALA A 28 11.40 1.98 2.89
N ALA A 29 10.86 3.10 3.34
CA ALA A 29 10.30 4.14 2.49
C ALA A 29 11.11 5.43 2.66
N TRP A 30 11.33 6.13 1.55
CA TRP A 30 11.98 7.44 1.56
C TRP A 30 10.93 8.56 1.59
N SER A 31 10.07 8.49 2.59
CA SER A 31 9.00 9.45 2.85
C SER A 31 8.64 9.41 4.33
N GLU A 32 8.25 10.55 4.88
CA GLU A 32 7.72 10.67 6.25
C GLU A 32 6.21 10.97 6.26
N ARG A 33 5.59 11.08 5.08
CA ARG A 33 4.19 11.45 4.94
C ARG A 33 3.31 10.20 4.86
N GLU A 34 2.39 10.07 5.80
CA GLU A 34 1.35 9.05 5.74
C GLU A 34 0.52 9.19 4.47
N GLN A 35 0.13 8.04 3.93
CA GLN A 35 -0.69 7.93 2.74
C GLN A 35 -2.15 7.71 3.14
N THR A 36 -3.06 8.32 2.40
CA THR A 36 -4.48 8.05 2.52
C THR A 36 -4.87 6.80 1.74
N ILE A 37 -6.04 6.22 2.05
CA ILE A 37 -6.57 5.06 1.32
C ILE A 37 -6.83 5.42 -0.15
N ASP A 38 -7.35 6.62 -0.43
CA ASP A 38 -7.63 7.08 -1.79
C ASP A 38 -6.34 7.20 -2.63
N GLU A 39 -5.27 7.77 -2.04
CA GLU A 39 -3.95 7.81 -2.68
C GLU A 39 -3.43 6.39 -2.98
N ARG A 40 -3.64 5.45 -2.05
CA ARG A 40 -3.20 4.06 -2.23
C ARG A 40 -3.99 3.34 -3.32
N ILE A 41 -5.29 3.59 -3.42
CA ILE A 41 -6.14 3.06 -4.48
C ILE A 41 -5.67 3.58 -5.84
N GLU A 42 -5.37 4.88 -5.95
CA GLU A 42 -4.87 5.47 -7.20
C GLU A 42 -3.50 4.88 -7.59
N TRP A 43 -2.59 4.73 -6.61
CA TRP A 43 -1.34 4.02 -6.82
C TRP A 43 -1.56 2.59 -7.33
N PHE A 44 -2.50 1.84 -6.74
CA PHE A 44 -2.79 0.47 -7.15
C PHE A 44 -3.33 0.39 -8.59
N ARG A 45 -4.25 1.30 -8.96
CA ARG A 45 -4.77 1.42 -10.32
C ARG A 45 -3.66 1.74 -11.32
N SER A 46 -2.79 2.69 -10.98
CA SER A 46 -1.62 3.02 -11.79
C SER A 46 -0.71 1.80 -12.00
N ARG A 47 -0.38 1.06 -10.93
CA ARG A 47 0.42 -0.17 -11.00
C ARG A 47 -0.23 -1.26 -11.87
N ARG A 48 -1.54 -1.46 -11.74
CA ARG A 48 -2.31 -2.42 -12.56
C ARG A 48 -2.35 -2.02 -14.03
N SER A 49 -2.37 -0.72 -14.33
CA SER A 49 -2.39 -0.21 -15.71
C SER A 49 -1.02 -0.27 -16.40
N ALA A 50 0.07 -0.26 -15.62
CA ALA A 50 1.44 -0.17 -16.14
C ALA A 50 1.98 -1.49 -16.72
N GLY A 51 1.33 -2.64 -16.46
CA GLY A 51 1.76 -3.96 -16.94
C GLY A 51 2.90 -4.56 -16.13
#